data_AF-A0A2E4SR19-F1
#
_entry.id   AF-A0A2E4SR19-F1
#
_cell.length_a   1.000
_cell.length_b   1.000
_cell.length_c   1.000
_cell.angle_alpha   90.00
_cell.angle_beta   90.00
_cell.angle_gamma   90.00
#
_symmetry.space_group_name_H-M   'P 1'
#
loop_
_entity.id
_entity.type
_entity.pdbx_description
1 polymer ?
#
loop_
_entity_poly.entity_id
_entity_poly.type
_entity_poly.pdbx_seq_one_letter_code
_entity_poly.pdbx_strand_id
1 'polypeptide(L)'
;MKQKVGISAITTYVPSYRVGLEDWCSWTNNSWDKISNIIGSGFRMLGPDESIYTMAANAVLDLIIENKIEPSQVGFLALGTESSTDNSAGTIIIKGMVNDELKKRGINPISSQCEVPEFKQACLSGIYALKNAVRYVNSDAPEKKAIVVCSDIALYQIGSSGEPTQGAGAVATLIESDPKIAEVKTAFSGSSSEYRQIDFRKPIQYRAENLNGHSASDLDLPVFNGKYSASCYIDGTISALSNMSENRGQSLSKLINQAAAVFMHRPFHKMPINAFSISYLYALANGDEDDNLELDNLIAHADVPLEEVKKELMNRPNLVTFLQTDINKDLFPKTNKALKALNKIRPFKEKVLSKLKLG
;
A
#
# COMPACT_ATOMS: atom_id res chain seq x y z
N MET A 1 23.01 -5.92 23.83
CA MET A 1 22.73 -5.76 22.39
C MET A 1 21.32 -5.21 22.25
N LYS A 2 21.05 -4.30 21.30
CA LYS A 2 19.70 -3.79 21.08
C LYS A 2 18.84 -4.92 20.49
N GLN A 3 17.70 -5.21 21.11
CA GLN A 3 16.79 -6.27 20.67
C GLN A 3 16.32 -5.99 19.23
N LYS A 4 16.34 -7.02 18.38
CA LYS A 4 15.79 -6.92 17.03
C LYS A 4 14.29 -7.17 17.12
N VAL A 5 13.49 -6.34 16.46
CA VAL A 5 12.04 -6.48 16.42
C VAL A 5 11.58 -6.37 14.98
N GLY A 6 10.62 -7.21 14.60
CA GLY A 6 10.08 -7.18 13.25
C GLY A 6 9.12 -8.33 12.97
N ILE A 7 9.04 -8.71 11.70
CA ILE A 7 8.04 -9.64 11.17
C ILE A 7 8.53 -11.07 11.32
N SER A 8 7.68 -11.95 11.87
CA SER A 8 7.96 -13.39 11.99
C SER A 8 7.00 -14.29 11.22
N ALA A 9 5.78 -13.83 10.94
CA ALA A 9 4.79 -14.59 10.19
C ALA A 9 3.79 -13.65 9.52
N ILE A 10 3.22 -14.10 8.41
CA ILE A 10 2.18 -13.41 7.66
C ILE A 10 1.15 -14.46 7.22
N THR A 11 -0.12 -14.20 7.44
CA THR A 11 -1.24 -14.97 6.88
C THR A 11 -2.21 -14.02 6.19
N THR A 12 -3.01 -14.58 5.28
CA THR A 12 -3.96 -13.78 4.51
C THR A 12 -5.31 -14.46 4.49
N TYR A 13 -6.36 -13.64 4.39
CA TYR A 13 -7.69 -14.09 4.04
C TYR A 13 -8.11 -13.41 2.75
N VAL A 14 -8.54 -14.20 1.78
CA VAL A 14 -8.96 -13.72 0.46
C VAL A 14 -10.36 -14.25 0.19
N PRO A 15 -11.36 -13.38 -0.04
CA PRO A 15 -12.72 -13.80 -0.36
C PRO A 15 -12.81 -14.76 -1.54
N SER A 16 -13.80 -15.64 -1.51
CA SER A 16 -13.98 -16.66 -2.55
C SER A 16 -14.49 -16.07 -3.86
N TYR A 17 -15.34 -15.03 -3.82
CA TYR A 17 -15.91 -14.43 -5.01
C TYR A 17 -14.85 -13.64 -5.80
N ARG A 18 -14.84 -13.82 -7.12
CA ARG A 18 -13.91 -13.18 -8.03
C ARG A 18 -14.64 -12.68 -9.26
N VAL A 19 -14.30 -11.47 -9.69
CA VAL A 19 -14.68 -10.93 -11.01
C VAL A 19 -13.49 -11.04 -11.95
N GLY A 20 -13.70 -11.66 -13.11
CA GLY A 20 -12.72 -11.70 -14.19
C GLY A 20 -12.74 -10.41 -15.00
N LEU A 21 -11.57 -9.78 -15.20
CA LEU A 21 -11.52 -8.51 -15.93
C LEU A 21 -11.72 -8.66 -17.44
N GLU A 22 -11.55 -9.85 -18.00
CA GLU A 22 -11.87 -10.14 -19.41
C GLU A 22 -13.39 -10.11 -19.66
N ASP A 23 -14.17 -10.75 -18.79
CA ASP A 23 -15.64 -10.70 -18.81
C ASP A 23 -16.15 -9.28 -18.57
N TRP A 24 -15.54 -8.57 -17.61
CA TRP A 24 -15.85 -7.17 -17.35
C TRP A 24 -15.55 -6.28 -18.56
N CYS A 25 -14.44 -6.51 -19.27
CA CYS A 25 -14.13 -5.78 -20.51
C CYS A 25 -15.18 -6.04 -21.59
N SER A 26 -15.60 -7.29 -21.74
CA SER A 26 -16.64 -7.69 -22.70
C SER A 26 -17.98 -7.01 -22.38
N TRP A 27 -18.35 -6.93 -21.10
CA TRP A 27 -19.57 -6.28 -20.64
C TRP A 27 -19.54 -4.75 -20.79
N THR A 28 -18.39 -4.11 -20.54
CA THR A 28 -18.24 -2.64 -20.57
C THR A 28 -17.72 -2.08 -21.89
N ASN A 29 -17.47 -2.93 -22.89
CA ASN A 29 -16.84 -2.57 -24.17
C ASN A 29 -15.44 -1.92 -23.99
N ASN A 30 -14.68 -2.37 -23.00
CA ASN A 30 -13.29 -1.97 -22.75
C ASN A 30 -12.29 -2.92 -23.43
N SER A 31 -11.08 -2.44 -23.70
CA SER A 31 -10.00 -3.26 -24.28
C SER A 31 -9.36 -4.16 -23.23
N TRP A 32 -9.48 -5.48 -23.41
CA TRP A 32 -8.83 -6.48 -22.57
C TRP A 32 -7.30 -6.33 -22.56
N ASP A 33 -6.68 -6.13 -23.72
CA ASP A 33 -5.22 -5.90 -23.83
C ASP A 33 -4.77 -4.70 -23.00
N LYS A 34 -5.55 -3.61 -22.99
CA LYS A 34 -5.22 -2.43 -22.18
C LYS A 34 -5.40 -2.70 -20.69
N ILE A 35 -6.52 -3.30 -20.29
CA ILE A 35 -6.85 -3.52 -18.87
C ILE A 35 -5.93 -4.56 -18.24
N SER A 36 -5.65 -5.67 -18.92
CA SER A 36 -4.74 -6.71 -18.42
C SER A 36 -3.31 -6.18 -18.19
N ASN A 37 -2.81 -5.32 -19.08
CA ASN A 37 -1.48 -4.74 -18.99
C ASN A 37 -1.35 -3.62 -17.94
N ILE A 38 -2.43 -2.87 -17.65
CA ILE A 38 -2.39 -1.74 -16.71
C ILE A 38 -2.85 -2.15 -15.32
N ILE A 39 -3.95 -2.91 -15.25
CA ILE A 39 -4.68 -3.20 -14.02
C ILE A 39 -4.37 -4.61 -13.50
N GLY A 40 -4.63 -5.63 -14.31
CA GLY A 40 -4.47 -7.05 -13.93
C GLY A 40 -5.59 -7.92 -14.51
N SER A 41 -5.82 -9.09 -13.91
CA SER A 41 -6.73 -10.11 -14.46
C SER A 41 -8.07 -10.26 -13.74
N GLY A 42 -8.24 -9.63 -12.58
CA GLY A 42 -9.43 -9.83 -11.75
C GLY A 42 -9.28 -9.23 -10.37
N PHE A 43 -10.40 -9.08 -9.68
CA PHE A 43 -10.46 -8.66 -8.29
C PHE A 43 -11.37 -9.58 -7.47
N ARG A 44 -11.22 -9.52 -6.14
CA ARG A 44 -12.01 -10.30 -5.18
C ARG A 44 -13.08 -9.42 -4.54
N MET A 45 -14.25 -10.01 -4.31
CA MET A 45 -15.41 -9.36 -3.71
C MET A 45 -15.85 -10.12 -2.47
N LEU A 46 -16.47 -9.42 -1.54
CA LEU A 46 -17.01 -10.04 -0.33
C LEU A 46 -18.17 -10.97 -0.68
N GLY A 47 -18.27 -12.05 0.08
CA GLY A 47 -19.47 -12.84 0.20
C GLY A 47 -20.54 -12.15 1.06
N PRO A 48 -21.79 -12.65 1.00
CA PRO A 48 -22.91 -12.07 1.75
C PRO A 48 -22.69 -11.98 3.26
N ASP A 49 -21.95 -12.94 3.83
CA ASP A 49 -21.68 -13.05 5.27
C ASP A 49 -20.26 -12.57 5.65
N GLU A 50 -19.60 -11.85 4.74
CA GLU A 50 -18.26 -11.32 4.97
C GLU A 50 -18.29 -9.82 5.29
N SER A 51 -17.39 -9.40 6.17
CA SER A 51 -17.09 -8.00 6.48
C SER A 51 -15.58 -7.85 6.67
N ILE A 52 -15.10 -6.62 6.79
CA ILE A 52 -13.69 -6.39 7.14
C ILE A 52 -13.30 -7.05 8.46
N TYR A 53 -14.21 -7.10 9.43
CA TYR A 53 -13.92 -7.72 10.73
C TYR A 53 -13.87 -9.24 10.64
N THR A 54 -14.73 -9.89 9.85
CA THR A 54 -14.71 -11.36 9.72
C THR A 54 -13.51 -11.83 8.90
N MET A 55 -13.17 -11.12 7.81
CA MET A 55 -11.92 -11.38 7.07
C MET A 55 -10.69 -11.21 7.96
N ALA A 56 -10.65 -10.14 8.76
CA ALA A 56 -9.56 -9.90 9.71
C ALA A 56 -9.46 -10.99 10.79
N ALA A 57 -10.60 -11.41 11.35
CA ALA A 57 -10.64 -12.46 12.36
C ALA A 57 -10.15 -13.81 11.80
N ASN A 58 -10.55 -14.18 10.58
CA ASN A 58 -10.02 -15.38 9.92
C ASN A 58 -8.50 -15.29 9.73
N ALA A 59 -8.00 -14.18 9.17
CA ALA A 59 -6.55 -14.01 8.99
C ALA A 59 -5.77 -14.09 10.31
N VAL A 60 -6.26 -13.46 11.39
CA VAL A 60 -5.64 -13.49 12.72
C VAL A 60 -5.71 -14.89 13.35
N LEU A 61 -6.84 -15.58 13.21
CA LEU A 61 -7.00 -16.94 13.70
C LEU A 61 -6.03 -17.89 13.00
N ASP A 62 -5.95 -17.82 11.67
CA ASP A 62 -5.01 -18.63 10.87
C ASP A 62 -3.56 -18.32 11.27
N LEU A 63 -3.22 -17.04 11.49
CA LEU A 63 -1.90 -16.64 12.00
C LEU A 63 -1.57 -17.35 13.31
N ILE A 64 -2.50 -17.36 14.26
CA ILE A 64 -2.33 -17.98 15.57
C ILE A 64 -2.16 -19.50 15.46
N ILE A 65 -3.03 -20.15 14.68
CA ILE A 65 -3.07 -21.61 14.57
C ILE A 65 -1.87 -22.15 13.77
N GLU A 66 -1.62 -21.61 12.58
CA GLU A 66 -0.56 -22.08 11.69
C GLU A 66 0.84 -21.88 12.29
N ASN A 67 1.03 -20.79 13.03
CA ASN A 67 2.30 -20.45 13.65
C ASN A 67 2.39 -20.88 15.12
N LYS A 68 1.38 -21.60 15.63
CA LYS A 68 1.32 -22.11 17.01
C LYS A 68 1.61 -21.02 18.04
N ILE A 69 1.01 -19.85 17.84
CA ILE A 69 1.18 -18.70 18.73
C ILE A 69 0.38 -18.97 19.99
N GLU A 70 1.01 -18.89 21.15
CA GLU A 70 0.31 -18.93 22.43
C GLU A 70 -0.50 -17.63 22.61
N PRO A 71 -1.84 -17.66 22.60
CA PRO A 71 -2.65 -16.43 22.56
C PRO A 71 -2.46 -15.53 23.79
N SER A 72 -2.08 -16.11 24.94
CA SER A 72 -1.77 -15.35 26.16
C SER A 72 -0.49 -14.48 26.04
N GLN A 73 0.36 -14.73 25.04
CA GLN A 73 1.54 -13.90 24.73
C GLN A 73 1.22 -12.69 23.84
N VAL A 74 0.04 -12.62 23.23
CA VAL A 74 -0.37 -11.47 22.42
C VAL A 74 -0.79 -10.33 23.35
N GLY A 75 0.01 -9.26 23.37
CA GLY A 75 -0.21 -8.06 24.18
C GLY A 75 -0.71 -6.85 23.37
N PHE A 76 -0.68 -6.95 22.04
CA PHE A 76 -1.11 -5.88 21.15
C PHE A 76 -1.73 -6.49 19.89
N LEU A 77 -2.94 -6.08 19.55
CA LEU A 77 -3.63 -6.44 18.32
C LEU A 77 -4.14 -5.16 17.67
N ALA A 78 -3.60 -4.77 16.52
CA ALA A 78 -4.02 -3.55 15.84
C ALA A 78 -4.69 -3.82 14.50
N LEU A 79 -5.74 -3.06 14.21
CA LEU A 79 -6.38 -3.01 12.90
C LEU A 79 -5.88 -1.78 12.13
N GLY A 80 -5.33 -1.98 10.94
CA GLY A 80 -5.20 -0.92 9.94
C GLY A 80 -6.31 -1.06 8.92
N THR A 81 -7.18 -0.05 8.80
CA THR A 81 -8.28 -0.09 7.84
C THR A 81 -8.71 1.32 7.43
N GLU A 82 -9.24 1.46 6.22
CA GLU A 82 -10.04 2.60 5.79
C GLU A 82 -11.53 2.26 5.63
N SER A 83 -11.92 1.05 5.99
CA SER A 83 -13.22 0.44 5.70
C SER A 83 -14.01 0.03 6.97
N SER A 84 -13.59 0.52 8.14
CA SER A 84 -14.31 0.32 9.40
C SER A 84 -15.75 0.82 9.30
N THR A 85 -16.70 0.00 9.78
CA THR A 85 -18.13 0.32 9.74
C THR A 85 -18.67 0.87 11.07
N ASP A 86 -17.81 1.00 12.08
CA ASP A 86 -18.14 1.55 13.39
C ASP A 86 -17.19 2.72 13.73
N ASN A 87 -17.75 3.81 14.27
CA ASN A 87 -16.99 5.02 14.59
C ASN A 87 -16.29 4.97 15.96
N SER A 88 -16.58 3.95 16.77
CA SER A 88 -16.10 3.83 18.15
C SER A 88 -15.36 2.51 18.38
N ALA A 89 -15.90 1.37 17.91
CA ALA A 89 -15.38 0.04 18.18
C ALA A 89 -14.74 -0.57 16.93
N GLY A 90 -13.43 -0.76 16.95
CA GLY A 90 -12.69 -1.37 15.84
C GLY A 90 -12.17 -2.76 16.17
N THR A 91 -10.87 -2.82 16.45
CA THR A 91 -10.11 -4.06 16.67
C THR A 91 -10.65 -4.97 17.78
N ILE A 92 -11.39 -4.43 18.75
CA ILE A 92 -12.02 -5.22 19.81
C ILE A 92 -13.03 -6.24 19.27
N ILE A 93 -13.72 -5.93 18.16
CA ILE A 93 -14.68 -6.83 17.51
C ILE A 93 -13.95 -8.06 16.97
N ILE A 94 -12.79 -7.85 16.32
CA ILE A 94 -11.92 -8.92 15.81
C ILE A 94 -11.44 -9.80 16.95
N LYS A 95 -10.92 -9.18 18.03
CA LYS A 95 -10.47 -9.91 19.22
C LYS A 95 -11.58 -10.79 19.82
N GLY A 96 -12.81 -10.27 19.88
CA GLY A 96 -13.97 -11.01 20.36
C GLY A 96 -14.23 -12.26 19.52
N MET A 97 -14.34 -12.11 18.21
CA MET A 97 -14.58 -13.23 17.29
C MET A 97 -13.49 -14.30 17.36
N VAL A 98 -12.21 -13.87 17.36
CA VAL A 98 -11.06 -14.79 17.48
C VAL A 98 -11.11 -15.52 18.82
N ASN A 99 -11.37 -14.82 19.92
CA ASN A 99 -11.42 -15.42 21.25
C ASN A 99 -12.56 -16.44 21.39
N ASP A 100 -13.72 -16.17 20.80
CA ASP A 100 -14.84 -17.12 20.85
C ASP A 100 -14.54 -18.39 20.05
N GLU A 101 -13.86 -18.26 18.92
CA GLU A 101 -13.43 -19.42 18.13
C GLU A 101 -12.29 -20.20 18.82
N LEU A 102 -11.31 -19.53 19.43
CA LEU A 102 -10.26 -20.19 20.22
C LEU A 102 -10.86 -21.02 21.37
N LYS A 103 -11.83 -20.46 22.11
CA LYS A 103 -12.53 -21.19 23.19
C LYS A 103 -13.26 -22.42 22.69
N LYS A 104 -13.97 -22.33 21.55
CA LYS A 104 -14.64 -23.49 20.92
C LYS A 104 -13.65 -24.61 20.56
N ARG A 105 -12.41 -24.25 20.21
CA ARG A 105 -11.31 -25.18 19.94
C ARG A 105 -10.58 -25.68 21.20
N GLY A 106 -11.01 -25.26 22.40
CA GLY A 106 -10.34 -25.62 23.65
C GLY A 106 -8.99 -24.92 23.86
N ILE A 107 -8.75 -23.80 23.18
CA ILE A 107 -7.52 -23.00 23.28
C ILE A 107 -7.79 -21.77 24.15
N ASN A 108 -6.81 -21.37 24.96
CA ASN A 108 -6.92 -20.14 25.75
C ASN A 108 -7.12 -18.91 24.83
N PRO A 109 -7.98 -17.95 25.22
CA PRO A 109 -8.20 -16.75 24.43
C PRO A 109 -6.98 -15.82 24.46
N ILE A 110 -6.93 -14.87 23.52
CA ILE A 110 -6.02 -13.72 23.59
C ILE A 110 -6.24 -13.00 24.92
N SER A 111 -5.13 -12.67 25.59
CA SER A 111 -5.07 -12.02 26.90
C SER A 111 -6.06 -10.86 27.04
N SER A 112 -6.61 -10.67 28.25
CA SER A 112 -7.35 -9.46 28.60
C SER A 112 -6.43 -8.23 28.70
N GLN A 113 -5.15 -8.45 28.96
CA GLN A 113 -4.08 -7.44 28.93
C GLN A 113 -3.52 -7.31 27.51
N CYS A 114 -4.38 -6.95 26.56
CA CYS A 114 -4.02 -6.76 25.17
C CYS A 114 -4.61 -5.44 24.67
N GLU A 115 -3.75 -4.56 24.17
CA GLU A 115 -4.15 -3.32 23.52
C GLU A 115 -4.79 -3.61 22.17
N VAL A 116 -5.86 -2.87 21.83
CA VAL A 116 -6.67 -3.10 20.63
C VAL A 116 -6.92 -1.82 19.80
N PRO A 117 -5.88 -1.07 19.38
CA PRO A 117 -6.08 0.16 18.62
C PRO A 117 -6.52 -0.10 17.17
N GLU A 118 -7.29 0.84 16.61
CA GLU A 118 -7.54 0.96 15.17
C GLU A 118 -6.77 2.17 14.63
N PHE A 119 -6.12 2.00 13.48
CA PHE A 119 -5.42 3.05 12.74
C PHE A 119 -6.17 3.34 11.45
N LYS A 120 -6.34 4.64 11.14
CA LYS A 120 -7.00 5.11 9.92
C LYS A 120 -6.13 6.15 9.23
N GLN A 121 -5.73 5.87 8.00
CA GLN A 121 -5.14 6.83 7.05
C GLN A 121 -5.08 6.18 5.67
N ALA A 122 -6.24 6.03 5.02
CA ALA A 122 -6.39 5.31 3.76
C ALA A 122 -5.61 3.96 3.78
N CYS A 123 -5.01 3.58 2.66
CA CYS A 123 -4.16 2.41 2.50
C CYS A 123 -2.86 2.41 3.36
N LEU A 124 -2.50 3.53 4.01
CA LEU A 124 -1.26 3.65 4.79
C LEU A 124 -1.44 3.21 6.25
N SER A 125 -2.69 3.08 6.72
CA SER A 125 -3.06 2.70 8.09
C SER A 125 -2.31 1.48 8.62
N GLY A 126 -2.18 0.44 7.81
CA GLY A 126 -1.44 -0.79 8.15
C GLY A 126 0.04 -0.56 8.49
N ILE A 127 0.69 0.38 7.81
CA ILE A 127 2.09 0.73 8.09
C ILE A 127 2.21 1.51 9.41
N TYR A 128 1.23 2.35 9.75
CA TYR A 128 1.19 3.00 11.06
C TYR A 128 0.96 2.02 12.20
N ALA A 129 0.04 1.05 12.00
CA ALA A 129 -0.17 -0.05 12.93
C ALA A 129 1.12 -0.88 13.10
N LEU A 130 1.82 -1.22 12.00
CA LEU A 130 3.10 -1.92 12.02
C LEU A 130 4.18 -1.15 12.80
N LYS A 131 4.36 0.15 12.51
CA LYS A 131 5.32 0.99 13.23
C LYS A 131 5.00 1.07 14.72
N ASN A 132 3.72 1.10 15.09
CA ASN A 132 3.29 1.14 16.48
C ASN A 132 3.52 -0.21 17.18
N ALA A 133 3.18 -1.34 16.55
CA ALA A 133 3.48 -2.68 17.05
C ALA A 133 4.99 -2.89 17.28
N VAL A 134 5.84 -2.43 16.35
CA VAL A 134 7.30 -2.50 16.51
C VAL A 134 7.76 -1.63 17.69
N ARG A 135 7.15 -0.46 17.91
CA ARG A 135 7.46 0.38 19.08
C ARG A 135 7.03 -0.31 20.37
N TYR A 136 5.79 -0.80 20.44
CA TYR A 136 5.25 -1.55 21.58
C TYR A 136 6.16 -2.70 22.02
N VAL A 137 6.59 -3.56 21.08
CA VAL A 137 7.51 -4.67 21.39
C VAL A 137 8.91 -4.15 21.75
N ASN A 138 9.38 -3.03 21.20
CA ASN A 138 10.68 -2.49 21.59
C ASN A 138 10.71 -1.77 22.95
N SER A 139 9.58 -1.21 23.40
CA SER A 139 9.53 -0.37 24.60
C SER A 139 8.66 -0.95 25.70
N ASP A 140 7.38 -1.13 25.44
CA ASP A 140 6.37 -1.29 26.48
C ASP A 140 6.29 -2.73 26.97
N ALA A 141 6.44 -3.70 26.05
CA ALA A 141 6.42 -5.12 26.39
C ALA A 141 7.36 -5.98 25.52
N PRO A 142 8.68 -5.97 25.81
CA PRO A 142 9.73 -6.73 25.08
C PRO A 142 9.54 -8.24 24.95
N GLU A 143 8.80 -8.84 25.88
CA GLU A 143 8.51 -10.28 25.94
C GLU A 143 7.15 -10.65 25.33
N LYS A 144 6.36 -9.66 24.91
CA LYS A 144 5.04 -9.88 24.30
C LYS A 144 5.13 -9.87 22.78
N LYS A 145 4.11 -10.48 22.18
CA LYS A 145 3.90 -10.49 20.73
C LYS A 145 2.85 -9.44 20.37
N ALA A 146 3.01 -8.84 19.21
CA ALA A 146 2.04 -7.95 18.62
C ALA A 146 1.52 -8.54 17.30
N ILE A 147 0.23 -8.40 17.03
CA ILE A 147 -0.38 -8.77 15.77
C ILE A 147 -0.91 -7.49 15.12
N VAL A 148 -0.59 -7.30 13.84
CA VAL A 148 -1.17 -6.24 13.03
C VAL A 148 -1.99 -6.89 11.95
N VAL A 149 -3.27 -6.53 11.85
CA VAL A 149 -4.14 -6.98 10.78
C VAL A 149 -4.57 -5.79 9.94
N CYS A 150 -4.36 -5.89 8.63
CA CYS A 150 -4.90 -4.95 7.65
C CYS A 150 -6.11 -5.61 6.99
N SER A 151 -7.26 -4.95 6.93
CA SER A 151 -8.47 -5.52 6.32
C SER A 151 -9.32 -4.42 5.71
N ASP A 152 -9.60 -4.55 4.42
CA ASP A 152 -10.24 -3.49 3.65
C ASP A 152 -11.13 -4.01 2.54
N ILE A 153 -12.03 -3.12 2.12
CA ILE A 153 -12.86 -3.27 0.93
C ILE A 153 -12.66 -2.02 0.08
N ALA A 154 -12.15 -2.22 -1.13
CA ALA A 154 -12.12 -1.19 -2.16
C ALA A 154 -13.33 -1.38 -3.07
N LEU A 155 -14.31 -0.47 -2.96
CA LEU A 155 -15.51 -0.42 -3.79
C LEU A 155 -15.52 0.84 -4.66
N TYR A 156 -15.98 0.68 -5.89
CA TYR A 156 -16.19 1.75 -6.84
C TYR A 156 -17.55 1.56 -7.53
N GLN A 157 -18.01 2.58 -8.23
CA GLN A 157 -19.26 2.50 -8.96
C GLN A 157 -19.16 1.45 -10.08
N ILE A 158 -20.19 0.61 -10.22
CA ILE A 158 -20.31 -0.37 -11.30
C ILE A 158 -20.25 0.34 -12.67
N GLY A 159 -19.46 -0.19 -13.59
CA GLY A 159 -19.13 0.36 -14.90
C GLY A 159 -18.10 1.49 -14.90
N SER A 160 -17.63 1.96 -13.72
CA SER A 160 -16.71 3.09 -13.65
C SER A 160 -15.26 2.70 -13.99
N SER A 161 -14.43 3.71 -14.26
CA SER A 161 -12.99 3.52 -14.47
C SER A 161 -12.24 3.01 -13.23
N GLY A 162 -12.84 3.13 -12.03
CA GLY A 162 -12.30 2.61 -10.78
C GLY A 162 -12.69 1.16 -10.48
N GLU A 163 -13.81 0.67 -11.00
CA GLU A 163 -14.29 -0.71 -10.78
C GLU A 163 -13.24 -1.79 -11.03
N PRO A 164 -12.41 -1.76 -12.10
CA PRO A 164 -11.44 -2.82 -12.31
C PRO A 164 -10.30 -2.84 -11.26
N THR A 165 -10.21 -1.82 -10.40
CA THR A 165 -9.23 -1.69 -9.31
C THR A 165 -9.79 -2.06 -7.94
N GLN A 166 -11.02 -2.59 -7.89
CA GLN A 166 -11.63 -3.08 -6.66
C GLN A 166 -10.85 -4.23 -6.04
N GLY A 167 -11.20 -4.58 -4.81
CA GLY A 167 -10.62 -5.71 -4.12
C GLY A 167 -11.07 -5.78 -2.68
N ALA A 168 -10.93 -6.96 -2.09
CA ALA A 168 -11.18 -7.20 -0.69
C ALA A 168 -10.23 -8.28 -0.17
N GLY A 169 -9.86 -8.17 1.10
CA GLY A 169 -9.04 -9.15 1.78
C GLY A 169 -8.50 -8.63 3.09
N ALA A 170 -7.84 -9.53 3.82
CA ALA A 170 -7.13 -9.22 5.05
C ALA A 170 -5.73 -9.86 5.08
N VAL A 171 -4.81 -9.21 5.77
CA VAL A 171 -3.45 -9.69 6.01
C VAL A 171 -3.12 -9.51 7.48
N ALA A 172 -2.84 -10.60 8.19
CA ALA A 172 -2.39 -10.57 9.57
C ALA A 172 -0.87 -10.82 9.64
N THR A 173 -0.16 -9.99 10.39
CA THR A 173 1.30 -10.01 10.51
C THR A 173 1.69 -10.13 11.97
N LEU A 174 2.52 -11.13 12.29
CA LEU A 174 3.12 -11.30 13.62
C LEU A 174 4.37 -10.43 13.75
N ILE A 175 4.38 -9.59 14.78
CA ILE A 175 5.51 -8.77 15.20
C ILE A 175 6.01 -9.25 16.55
N GLU A 176 7.29 -9.61 16.60
CA GLU A 176 7.94 -10.08 17.82
C GLU A 176 9.43 -9.70 17.83
N SER A 177 10.06 -9.94 18.97
CA SER A 177 11.49 -9.92 19.10
C SER A 177 12.13 -11.15 18.43
N ASP A 178 13.39 -10.99 18.00
CA ASP A 178 14.13 -11.98 17.22
C ASP A 178 13.34 -12.48 15.98
N PRO A 179 12.99 -11.55 15.07
CA PRO A 179 12.06 -11.83 13.97
C PRO A 179 12.60 -12.85 12.97
N LYS A 180 11.71 -13.71 12.47
CA LYS A 180 12.04 -14.82 11.55
C LYS A 180 12.08 -14.43 10.07
N ILE A 181 11.35 -13.38 9.68
CA ILE A 181 11.26 -12.94 8.27
C ILE A 181 12.10 -11.68 8.06
N ALA A 182 11.84 -10.61 8.82
CA ALA A 182 12.52 -9.33 8.61
C ALA A 182 12.56 -8.46 9.86
N GLU A 183 13.73 -7.87 10.17
CA GLU A 183 13.86 -6.79 11.14
C GLU A 183 13.27 -5.48 10.57
N VAL A 184 12.46 -4.77 11.37
CA VAL A 184 11.86 -3.50 10.96
C VAL A 184 12.60 -2.34 11.61
N LYS A 185 13.42 -1.63 10.81
CA LYS A 185 14.22 -0.49 11.28
C LYS A 185 13.48 0.84 11.19
N THR A 186 12.55 1.08 12.12
CA THR A 186 11.71 2.29 12.12
C THR A 186 12.50 3.60 12.21
N ALA A 187 13.68 3.61 12.83
CA ALA A 187 14.56 4.78 12.92
C ALA A 187 15.06 5.27 11.55
N PHE A 188 15.12 4.38 10.55
CA PHE A 188 15.53 4.70 9.19
C PHE A 188 14.35 4.82 8.22
N SER A 189 13.11 4.87 8.71
CA SER A 189 11.95 5.05 7.82
C SER A 189 11.91 6.47 7.28
N GLY A 190 11.62 6.65 6.00
CA GLY A 190 11.25 7.95 5.45
C GLY A 190 9.74 8.18 5.51
N SER A 191 9.28 9.42 5.44
CA SER A 191 7.85 9.77 5.44
C SER A 191 7.59 11.03 4.61
N SER A 192 6.39 11.13 4.04
CA SER A 192 5.90 12.34 3.38
C SER A 192 4.40 12.46 3.57
N SER A 193 3.95 13.60 4.08
CA SER A 193 2.54 13.91 4.34
C SER A 193 2.17 15.34 3.94
N GLU A 194 2.86 15.89 2.94
CA GLU A 194 2.55 17.20 2.38
C GLU A 194 1.09 17.26 1.92
N TYR A 195 0.38 18.32 2.30
CA TYR A 195 -1.01 18.52 1.88
C TYR A 195 -1.06 18.92 0.41
N ARG A 196 -1.39 17.95 -0.45
CA ARG A 196 -1.51 18.11 -1.89
C ARG A 196 -2.99 18.15 -2.29
N GLN A 197 -3.80 18.91 -1.55
CA GLN A 197 -5.26 18.80 -1.65
C GLN A 197 -5.73 17.34 -1.43
N ILE A 198 -7.00 17.06 -1.74
CA ILE A 198 -7.56 15.73 -1.53
C ILE A 198 -7.68 15.01 -2.87
N ASP A 199 -6.86 13.98 -3.06
CA ASP A 199 -6.81 13.20 -4.30
C ASP A 199 -7.77 12.01 -4.29
N PHE A 200 -7.95 11.39 -3.12
CA PHE A 200 -8.89 10.31 -2.87
C PHE A 200 -9.50 10.46 -1.48
N ARG A 201 -10.83 10.35 -1.38
CA ARG A 201 -11.52 10.35 -0.08
C ARG A 201 -12.84 9.60 -0.13
N LYS A 202 -13.22 9.06 1.03
CA LYS A 202 -14.57 8.57 1.34
C LYS A 202 -15.16 9.47 2.43
N PRO A 203 -15.84 10.57 2.08
CA PRO A 203 -16.37 11.49 3.08
C PRO A 203 -17.46 10.79 3.88
N ILE A 204 -17.32 10.78 5.22
CA ILE A 204 -18.38 10.31 6.10
C ILE A 204 -19.52 11.33 6.00
N GLN A 205 -20.46 11.09 5.08
CA GLN A 205 -21.70 11.83 4.99
C GLN A 205 -22.55 11.47 6.21
N TYR A 206 -22.30 12.12 7.35
CA TYR A 206 -23.24 12.07 8.47
C TYR A 206 -24.62 12.47 7.93
N ARG A 207 -25.59 11.54 7.91
CA ARG A 207 -27.02 11.78 7.64
C ARG A 207 -27.36 12.13 6.18
N ALA A 208 -27.73 11.13 5.39
CA ALA A 208 -28.85 11.34 4.48
C ALA A 208 -30.07 11.70 5.34
N GLU A 209 -30.27 12.97 5.70
CA GLU A 209 -31.48 13.40 6.44
C GLU A 209 -32.78 13.10 5.67
N ASN A 210 -32.69 12.66 4.41
CA ASN A 210 -33.82 12.29 3.59
C ASN A 210 -33.44 11.08 2.72
N LEU A 211 -34.05 9.92 2.96
CA LEU A 211 -34.10 8.78 2.04
C LEU A 211 -34.76 9.22 0.72
N ASN A 212 -34.02 9.91 -0.15
CA ASN A 212 -34.40 10.21 -1.53
C ASN A 212 -33.66 9.26 -2.49
N GLY A 213 -33.78 7.95 -2.24
CA GLY A 213 -33.45 6.92 -3.22
C GLY A 213 -31.96 6.65 -3.48
N HIS A 214 -31.07 6.87 -2.51
CA HIS A 214 -29.67 6.41 -2.61
C HIS A 214 -29.42 5.28 -1.60
N SER A 215 -28.69 4.27 -2.02
CA SER A 215 -28.46 3.01 -1.31
C SER A 215 -27.34 3.14 -0.27
N ALA A 216 -27.33 2.28 0.75
CA ALA A 216 -26.24 2.24 1.73
C ALA A 216 -24.86 1.97 1.09
N SER A 217 -24.83 1.29 -0.07
CA SER A 217 -23.61 1.08 -0.86
C SER A 217 -23.03 2.35 -1.48
N ASP A 218 -23.82 3.40 -1.67
CA ASP A 218 -23.33 4.66 -2.26
C ASP A 218 -22.45 5.47 -1.27
N LEU A 219 -22.55 5.18 0.03
CA LEU A 219 -21.78 5.86 1.09
C LEU A 219 -20.30 5.46 1.13
N ASP A 220 -19.97 4.27 0.63
CA ASP A 220 -18.59 3.75 0.60
C ASP A 220 -17.87 4.05 -0.73
N LEU A 221 -18.54 4.69 -1.69
CA LEU A 221 -17.94 5.05 -2.96
C LEU A 221 -17.00 6.26 -2.79
N PRO A 222 -15.75 6.18 -3.29
CA PRO A 222 -14.81 7.27 -3.14
C PRO A 222 -15.06 8.41 -4.13
N VAL A 223 -14.72 9.62 -3.71
CA VAL A 223 -14.52 10.78 -4.59
C VAL A 223 -13.03 10.89 -4.88
N PHE A 224 -12.65 10.77 -6.15
CA PHE A 224 -11.25 10.73 -6.55
C PHE A 224 -11.01 11.24 -7.97
N ASN A 225 -9.75 11.55 -8.28
CA ASN A 225 -9.26 11.70 -9.65
C ASN A 225 -8.06 10.78 -9.85
N GLY A 226 -8.20 9.75 -10.69
CA GLY A 226 -7.17 8.72 -10.86
C GLY A 226 -5.82 9.25 -11.35
N LYS A 227 -5.80 10.26 -12.24
CA LYS A 227 -4.54 10.86 -12.71
C LYS A 227 -3.87 11.70 -11.64
N TYR A 228 -4.66 12.46 -10.90
CA TYR A 228 -4.18 13.25 -9.78
C TYR A 228 -3.63 12.37 -8.66
N SER A 229 -4.36 11.33 -8.25
CA SER A 229 -3.89 10.34 -7.26
C SER A 229 -2.61 9.64 -7.71
N ALA A 230 -2.48 9.29 -8.99
CA ALA A 230 -1.23 8.74 -9.51
C ALA A 230 -0.05 9.72 -9.38
N SER A 231 -0.29 11.01 -9.61
CA SER A 231 0.73 12.06 -9.45
C SER A 231 1.11 12.28 -7.99
N CYS A 232 0.12 12.33 -7.08
CA CYS A 232 0.34 12.40 -5.63
C CYS A 232 1.12 11.19 -5.12
N TYR A 233 0.83 9.99 -5.61
CA TYR A 233 1.55 8.77 -5.26
C TYR A 233 3.02 8.81 -5.69
N ILE A 234 3.31 9.25 -6.92
CA ILE A 234 4.69 9.40 -7.42
C ILE A 234 5.46 10.39 -6.55
N ASP A 235 4.88 11.57 -6.29
CA ASP A 235 5.55 12.61 -5.51
C ASP A 235 5.73 12.23 -4.03
N GLY A 236 4.73 11.59 -3.44
CA GLY A 236 4.82 11.04 -2.09
C GLY A 236 5.90 9.97 -1.98
N THR A 237 6.01 9.10 -2.99
CA THR A 237 7.05 8.07 -3.07
C THR A 237 8.45 8.70 -3.14
N ILE A 238 8.67 9.64 -4.06
CA ILE A 238 9.96 10.35 -4.18
C ILE A 238 10.31 11.01 -2.86
N SER A 239 9.38 11.76 -2.27
CA SER A 239 9.62 12.49 -1.03
C SER A 239 9.92 11.57 0.16
N ALA A 240 9.18 10.46 0.29
CA ALA A 240 9.41 9.49 1.35
C ALA A 240 10.74 8.74 1.17
N LEU A 241 11.14 8.41 -0.06
CA LEU A 241 12.43 7.80 -0.33
C LEU A 241 13.59 8.78 -0.10
N SER A 242 13.46 10.05 -0.49
CA SER A 242 14.45 11.09 -0.20
C SER A 242 14.66 11.25 1.30
N ASN A 243 13.58 11.35 2.08
CA ASN A 243 13.69 11.41 3.54
C ASN A 243 14.28 10.13 4.15
N MET A 244 13.96 8.95 3.59
CA MET A 244 14.61 7.69 3.98
C MET A 244 16.12 7.72 3.71
N SER A 245 16.53 8.34 2.60
CA SER A 245 17.93 8.51 2.21
C SER A 245 18.69 9.39 3.20
N GLU A 246 18.11 10.54 3.56
CA GLU A 246 18.61 11.47 4.58
C GLU A 246 18.77 10.77 5.94
N ASN A 247 17.73 10.06 6.40
CA ASN A 247 17.75 9.33 7.67
C ASN A 247 18.82 8.23 7.72
N ARG A 248 19.28 7.74 6.56
CA ARG A 248 20.34 6.74 6.42
C ARG A 248 21.72 7.33 6.14
N GLY A 249 21.81 8.65 5.91
CA GLY A 249 23.07 9.33 5.58
C GLY A 249 23.71 8.83 4.28
N GLN A 250 22.91 8.45 3.28
CA GLN A 250 23.40 8.03 1.96
C GLN A 250 22.62 8.65 0.81
N SER A 251 23.14 8.58 -0.42
CA SER A 251 22.43 9.06 -1.60
C SER A 251 21.23 8.19 -1.95
N LEU A 252 20.24 8.79 -2.62
CA LEU A 252 19.00 8.11 -2.97
C LEU A 252 19.25 7.00 -4.01
N SER A 253 20.15 7.23 -4.96
CA SER A 253 20.60 6.24 -5.94
C SER A 253 21.18 5.01 -5.25
N LYS A 254 22.08 5.21 -4.28
CA LYS A 254 22.67 4.14 -3.47
C LYS A 254 21.61 3.38 -2.66
N LEU A 255 20.66 4.08 -2.03
CA LEU A 255 19.55 3.46 -1.31
C LEU A 255 18.74 2.51 -2.21
N ILE A 256 18.35 2.98 -3.40
CA ILE A 256 17.55 2.19 -4.36
C ILE A 256 18.37 1.01 -4.89
N ASN A 257 19.64 1.22 -5.22
CA ASN A 257 20.51 0.18 -5.78
C ASN A 257 20.76 -0.97 -4.78
N GLN A 258 20.92 -0.66 -3.48
CA GLN A 258 21.15 -1.64 -2.41
C GLN A 258 19.93 -2.51 -2.09
N ALA A 259 18.71 -2.08 -2.42
CA ALA A 259 17.51 -2.83 -2.09
C ALA A 259 17.45 -4.14 -2.88
N ALA A 260 17.50 -5.30 -2.22
CA ALA A 260 17.37 -6.60 -2.89
C ALA A 260 15.97 -6.82 -3.48
N ALA A 261 14.95 -6.36 -2.77
CA ALA A 261 13.55 -6.39 -3.18
C ALA A 261 12.83 -5.14 -2.67
N VAL A 262 11.78 -4.74 -3.37
CA VAL A 262 10.96 -3.57 -3.06
C VAL A 262 9.49 -3.98 -3.10
N PHE A 263 8.81 -3.77 -1.98
CA PHE A 263 7.38 -3.97 -1.82
C PHE A 263 6.70 -2.60 -1.74
N MET A 264 5.73 -2.36 -2.63
CA MET A 264 5.03 -1.08 -2.71
C MET A 264 3.53 -1.31 -2.69
N HIS A 265 2.79 -0.33 -2.18
CA HIS A 265 1.33 -0.34 -2.26
C HIS A 265 0.87 -0.47 -3.73
N ARG A 266 -0.04 -1.41 -4.00
CA ARG A 266 -0.49 -1.76 -5.36
C ARG A 266 -2.00 -1.58 -5.54
N PRO A 267 -2.51 -0.35 -5.76
CA PRO A 267 -3.90 -0.15 -6.17
C PRO A 267 -4.24 -0.89 -7.47
N PHE A 268 -3.28 -0.91 -8.40
CA PHE A 268 -3.34 -1.65 -9.66
C PHE A 268 -1.93 -1.95 -10.16
N HIS A 269 -1.78 -2.93 -11.06
CA HIS A 269 -0.49 -3.51 -11.45
C HIS A 269 0.57 -2.47 -11.84
N LYS A 270 0.23 -1.49 -12.69
CA LYS A 270 1.21 -0.58 -13.28
C LYS A 270 1.65 0.59 -12.38
N MET A 271 0.84 0.97 -11.39
CA MET A 271 1.08 2.15 -10.54
C MET A 271 2.43 2.14 -9.80
N PRO A 272 2.76 1.11 -8.98
CA PRO A 272 4.03 1.06 -8.26
C PRO A 272 5.23 0.97 -9.21
N ILE A 273 5.07 0.27 -10.34
CA ILE A 273 6.13 0.14 -11.35
C ILE A 273 6.51 1.52 -11.89
N ASN A 274 5.53 2.35 -12.24
CA ASN A 274 5.79 3.70 -12.73
C ASN A 274 6.42 4.57 -11.64
N ALA A 275 5.88 4.56 -10.43
CA ALA A 275 6.39 5.40 -9.35
C ALA A 275 7.83 5.08 -8.95
N PHE A 276 8.16 3.79 -8.82
CA PHE A 276 9.53 3.35 -8.52
C PHE A 276 10.48 3.66 -9.66
N SER A 277 10.05 3.46 -10.91
CA SER A 277 10.83 3.78 -12.10
C SER A 277 11.17 5.27 -12.16
N ILE A 278 10.19 6.14 -11.91
CA ILE A 278 10.41 7.60 -11.86
C ILE A 278 11.30 7.96 -10.68
N SER A 279 11.10 7.35 -9.51
CA SER A 279 11.95 7.59 -8.33
C SER A 279 13.41 7.20 -8.57
N TYR A 280 13.65 6.13 -9.32
CA TYR A 280 15.00 5.74 -9.73
C TYR A 280 15.63 6.75 -10.69
N LEU A 281 14.92 7.18 -11.74
CA LEU A 281 15.44 8.19 -12.65
C LEU A 281 15.65 9.54 -11.96
N TYR A 282 14.77 9.91 -11.04
CA TYR A 282 14.90 11.08 -10.18
C TYR A 282 16.15 11.00 -9.31
N ALA A 283 16.44 9.82 -8.74
CA ALA A 283 17.62 9.59 -7.94
C ALA A 283 18.91 9.76 -8.75
N LEU A 284 18.92 9.28 -10.00
CA LEU A 284 20.07 9.44 -10.88
C LEU A 284 20.27 10.90 -11.31
N ALA A 285 19.18 11.60 -11.66
CA ALA A 285 19.23 13.00 -12.08
C ALA A 285 19.73 13.96 -10.98
N ASN A 286 19.53 13.59 -9.72
CA ASN A 286 19.96 14.37 -8.55
C ASN A 286 21.14 13.69 -7.81
N GLY A 287 21.83 12.76 -8.48
CA GLY A 287 22.98 12.02 -7.97
C GLY A 287 24.31 12.67 -8.34
N ASP A 288 25.39 11.90 -8.21
CA ASP A 288 26.74 12.30 -8.61
C ASP A 288 26.98 12.17 -10.13
N GLU A 289 28.23 12.37 -10.59
CA GLU A 289 28.58 12.28 -12.01
C GLU A 289 28.34 10.89 -12.60
N ASP A 290 28.58 9.82 -11.84
CA ASP A 290 28.35 8.43 -12.28
C ASP A 290 26.85 8.14 -12.43
N ASP A 291 26.05 8.61 -11.46
CA ASP A 291 24.59 8.54 -11.51
C ASP A 291 24.03 9.27 -12.73
N ASN A 292 24.53 10.47 -13.03
CA ASN A 292 24.11 11.27 -14.19
C ASN A 292 24.51 10.61 -15.52
N LEU A 293 25.70 10.01 -15.59
CA LEU A 293 26.14 9.25 -16.76
C LEU A 293 25.28 8.00 -16.98
N GLU A 294 24.90 7.31 -15.90
CA GLU A 294 23.95 6.19 -15.99
C GLU A 294 22.60 6.67 -16.53
N LEU A 295 22.07 7.79 -16.03
CA LEU A 295 20.84 8.38 -16.55
C LEU A 295 20.94 8.60 -18.06
N ASP A 296 21.97 9.31 -18.53
CA ASP A 296 22.18 9.59 -19.96
C ASP A 296 22.14 8.33 -20.82
N ASN A 297 22.86 7.29 -20.40
CA ASN A 297 22.89 6.02 -21.11
C ASN A 297 21.51 5.35 -21.18
N LEU A 298 20.72 5.44 -20.10
CA LEU A 298 19.36 4.89 -20.08
C LEU A 298 18.43 5.68 -21.01
N ILE A 299 18.40 7.01 -20.89
CA ILE A 299 17.46 7.86 -21.64
C ILE A 299 17.87 8.06 -23.10
N ALA A 300 19.12 7.78 -23.50
CA ALA A 300 19.54 7.72 -24.91
C ALA A 300 18.75 6.71 -25.76
N HIS A 301 18.11 5.72 -25.13
CA HIS A 301 17.25 4.75 -25.80
C HIS A 301 15.83 5.27 -26.07
N ALA A 302 15.48 6.44 -25.55
CA ALA A 302 14.16 7.04 -25.71
C ALA A 302 14.12 8.05 -26.86
N ASP A 303 12.98 8.11 -27.55
CA ASP A 303 12.64 9.16 -28.53
C ASP A 303 12.21 10.46 -27.82
N VAL A 304 13.04 10.96 -26.90
CA VAL A 304 12.82 12.21 -26.15
C VAL A 304 14.16 12.91 -25.97
N PRO A 305 14.28 14.23 -26.19
CA PRO A 305 15.53 14.95 -25.95
C PRO A 305 16.01 14.77 -24.50
N LEU A 306 17.29 14.42 -24.32
CA LEU A 306 17.85 14.06 -23.02
C LEU A 306 17.70 15.19 -22.00
N GLU A 307 18.01 16.41 -22.44
CA GLU A 307 17.92 17.63 -21.63
C GLU A 307 16.50 17.91 -21.14
N GLU A 308 15.46 17.54 -21.89
CA GLU A 308 14.07 17.74 -21.45
C GLU A 308 13.72 16.81 -20.29
N VAL A 309 14.15 15.54 -20.36
CA VAL A 309 13.90 14.54 -19.30
C VAL A 309 14.68 14.92 -18.03
N LYS A 310 15.97 15.25 -18.17
CA LYS A 310 16.80 15.71 -17.06
C LYS A 310 16.22 16.94 -16.38
N LYS A 311 15.86 17.96 -17.17
CA LYS A 311 15.27 19.19 -16.65
C LYS A 311 13.97 18.93 -15.88
N GLU A 312 13.12 18.03 -16.37
CA GLU A 312 11.87 17.64 -15.71
C GLU A 312 12.13 16.93 -14.37
N LEU A 313 13.12 16.05 -14.31
CA LEU A 313 13.50 15.31 -13.09
C LEU A 313 14.19 16.19 -12.03
N MET A 314 15.05 17.12 -12.45
CA MET A 314 15.74 18.06 -11.55
C MET A 314 14.80 19.16 -11.04
N ASN A 315 13.84 19.60 -11.85
CA ASN A 315 12.90 20.68 -11.50
C ASN A 315 11.51 20.11 -11.22
N ARG A 316 11.42 19.28 -10.18
CA ARG A 316 10.15 18.68 -9.75
C ARG A 316 9.10 19.77 -9.50
N PRO A 317 7.95 19.75 -10.18
CA PRO A 317 6.94 20.79 -10.01
C PRO A 317 6.25 20.69 -8.64
N ASN A 318 5.87 21.84 -8.07
CA ASN A 318 5.01 21.86 -6.90
C ASN A 318 3.59 21.41 -7.31
N LEU A 319 3.13 20.29 -6.75
CA LEU A 319 1.87 19.65 -7.14
C LEU A 319 0.63 20.53 -6.92
N VAL A 320 0.63 21.36 -5.89
CA VAL A 320 -0.51 22.25 -5.59
C VAL A 320 -0.65 23.31 -6.69
N THR A 321 0.45 23.90 -7.15
CA THR A 321 0.39 24.90 -8.23
C THR A 321 0.29 24.28 -9.62
N PHE A 322 0.93 23.12 -9.84
CA PHE A 322 1.05 22.50 -11.15
C PHE A 322 -0.27 21.99 -11.72
N LEU A 323 -1.17 21.49 -10.86
CA LEU A 323 -2.43 20.86 -11.27
C LEU A 323 -3.67 21.73 -10.98
N GLN A 324 -3.49 22.98 -10.55
CA GLN A 324 -4.57 23.94 -10.34
C GLN A 324 -5.34 24.27 -11.63
N THR A 325 -4.69 24.19 -12.80
CA THR A 325 -5.28 24.55 -14.09
C THR A 325 -5.74 23.35 -14.91
N ASP A 326 -5.07 22.20 -14.78
CA ASP A 326 -5.45 20.94 -15.43
C ASP A 326 -5.06 19.74 -14.55
N ILE A 327 -6.04 19.20 -13.82
CA ILE A 327 -5.87 18.02 -12.96
C ILE A 327 -5.58 16.72 -13.73
N ASN A 328 -5.75 16.73 -15.05
CA ASN A 328 -5.53 15.57 -15.91
C ASN A 328 -4.14 15.57 -16.57
N LYS A 329 -3.30 16.56 -16.25
CA LYS A 329 -1.93 16.66 -16.72
C LYS A 329 -1.02 15.68 -15.98
N ASP A 330 -0.17 14.98 -16.71
CA ASP A 330 0.85 14.12 -16.10
C ASP A 330 1.91 14.97 -15.38
N LEU A 331 2.38 14.50 -14.22
CA LEU A 331 3.42 15.17 -13.45
C LEU A 331 4.78 15.17 -14.16
N PHE A 332 5.08 14.06 -14.86
CA PHE A 332 6.35 13.83 -15.56
C PHE A 332 6.09 13.33 -17.00
N PRO A 333 5.48 14.14 -17.90
CA PRO A 333 5.11 13.69 -19.25
C PRO A 333 6.30 13.24 -20.09
N LYS A 334 7.47 13.91 -19.99
CA LYS A 334 8.67 13.56 -20.76
C LYS A 334 9.29 12.27 -20.24
N THR A 335 9.41 12.14 -18.93
CA THR A 335 9.88 10.92 -18.26
C THR A 335 8.94 9.74 -18.56
N ASN A 336 7.62 9.94 -18.53
CA ASN A 336 6.64 8.91 -18.89
C ASN A 336 6.79 8.44 -20.35
N LYS A 337 7.07 9.35 -21.29
CA LYS A 337 7.37 8.97 -22.69
C LYS A 337 8.67 8.14 -22.74
N ALA A 338 9.72 8.54 -22.04
CA ALA A 338 10.98 7.80 -21.97
C ALA A 338 10.80 6.39 -21.36
N LEU A 339 10.00 6.25 -20.30
CA LEU A 339 9.75 4.97 -19.63
C LEU A 339 9.17 3.89 -20.55
N LYS A 340 8.45 4.26 -21.62
CA LYS A 340 7.96 3.28 -22.61
C LYS A 340 9.09 2.56 -23.33
N ALA A 341 10.21 3.25 -23.57
CA ALA A 341 11.42 2.66 -24.17
C ALA A 341 12.25 1.92 -23.10
N LEU A 342 12.47 2.55 -21.93
CA LEU A 342 13.28 1.98 -20.85
C LEU A 342 12.70 0.66 -20.32
N ASN A 343 11.37 0.53 -20.25
CA ASN A 343 10.74 -0.73 -19.84
C ASN A 343 11.04 -1.91 -20.78
N LYS A 344 11.64 -1.69 -21.95
CA LYS A 344 12.01 -2.74 -22.91
C LYS A 344 13.48 -3.15 -22.82
N ILE A 345 14.37 -2.28 -22.34
CA ILE A 345 15.82 -2.53 -22.32
C ILE A 345 16.23 -3.39 -21.12
N ARG A 346 17.22 -4.26 -21.33
CA ARG A 346 17.70 -5.22 -20.33
C ARG A 346 18.26 -4.56 -19.06
N PRO A 347 19.15 -3.54 -19.14
CA PRO A 347 19.73 -2.94 -17.93
C PRO A 347 18.67 -2.39 -16.97
N PHE A 348 17.66 -1.70 -17.51
CA PHE A 348 16.56 -1.15 -16.72
C PHE A 348 15.68 -2.22 -16.08
N LYS A 349 15.36 -3.30 -16.83
CA LYS A 349 14.61 -4.44 -16.29
C LYS A 349 15.35 -5.11 -15.13
N GLU A 350 16.65 -5.32 -15.27
CA GLU A 350 17.48 -5.99 -14.26
C GLU A 350 17.72 -5.11 -13.02
N LYS A 351 17.93 -3.80 -13.19
CA LYS A 351 18.19 -2.89 -12.05
C LYS A 351 16.91 -2.42 -11.36
N VAL A 352 15.80 -2.21 -12.07
CA VAL A 352 14.60 -1.56 -11.52
C VAL A 352 13.44 -2.54 -11.40
N LEU A 353 12.99 -3.11 -12.51
CA LEU A 353 11.76 -3.91 -12.53
C LEU A 353 11.91 -5.25 -11.80
N SER A 354 13.12 -5.81 -11.77
CA SER A 354 13.41 -7.06 -11.07
C SER A 354 13.16 -6.96 -9.56
N LYS A 355 13.45 -5.79 -8.96
CA LYS A 355 13.30 -5.54 -7.52
C LYS A 355 11.84 -5.56 -7.08
N LEU A 356 10.91 -5.27 -8.00
CA LEU A 356 9.46 -5.27 -7.75
C LEU A 356 8.80 -6.63 -8.01
N LYS A 357 9.53 -7.66 -8.46
CA LYS A 357 8.92 -8.94 -8.88
C LYS A 357 8.23 -9.72 -7.75
N LEU A 358 8.68 -9.54 -6.51
CA LEU A 358 8.13 -10.26 -5.34
C LEU A 358 6.94 -9.56 -4.70
N GLY A 359 6.74 -8.27 -5.01
CA GLY A 359 5.66 -7.47 -4.45
C GLY A 359 4.43 -7.43 -5.34
#